data_AF-A0A2T7FVD9-F1
#
_entry.id   AF-A0A2T7FVD9-F1
#
_cell.length_a   1.000
_cell.length_b   1.000
_cell.length_c   1.000
_cell.angle_alpha   90.00
_cell.angle_beta   90.00
_cell.angle_gamma   90.00
#
_symmetry.space_group_name_H-M   'P 1'
#
loop_
_entity.id
_entity.type
_entity.pdbx_description
1 polymer ?
#
loop_
_entity_poly.entity_id
_entity_poly.type
_entity_poly.pdbx_seq_one_letter_code
_entity_poly.pdbx_strand_id
1 'polypeptide(L)'
;MSEDGMIRLGWEEWLGLPDLGLPTIKAKVDTGARTSALHAFDIETFGPATKPKVRFAIHPVPGREDLTIPCSALVVDRREVTSSNGETEMRYVIETLLDAGNGQSWPIEVTLTDRGGMASRMLLGRQGLREDVIVQPTERFLLPERSYDVYSAKRIKAVTPNRALRIAVLSREPNSYSTKRLVHEGEERGHSVEIIDTTRCYMAINALAPEVHYDGKRLPRYDVVIPRIGASITAYGTAVLRQFETLGTYCVNGSAGITASRDKLHAHQVLAAQKIGMPTTAFAASPKDTSNLIGLVGTAPLIVKLLESTQGKGVVLAETKKAAESVIDAFRGLKANFLVQDFVKEASGEDIRCFVVAGKVVASMRRKSSGDDFRSNLHRGGTAENVKITPLERRTAVKAAKAFNLGLAGVDLLRSNDGPKILEVNSSPGFEGIEAASKMNLAGQLFDHIEEQVRPAPLKPKRRKTSK
;
A
#
# COMPACT_ATOMS: atom_id res chain seq x y z
N MET A 1 44.69 20.92 22.95
CA MET A 1 44.20 19.71 22.27
C MET A 1 44.98 19.61 20.97
N SER A 2 45.54 18.45 20.63
CA SER A 2 46.30 18.25 19.39
C SER A 2 45.39 18.43 18.16
N GLU A 3 45.87 19.11 17.11
CA GLU A 3 45.10 19.44 15.89
C GLU A 3 44.60 18.22 15.09
N ASP A 4 45.12 17.02 15.36
CA ASP A 4 44.86 15.77 14.63
C ASP A 4 43.43 15.21 14.76
N GLY A 5 42.54 15.87 15.51
CA GLY A 5 41.15 15.43 15.73
C GLY A 5 40.07 16.44 15.36
N MET A 6 40.43 17.62 14.84
CA MET A 6 39.44 18.67 14.57
C MET A 6 38.86 18.57 13.15
N ILE A 7 37.54 18.71 13.04
CA ILE A 7 36.82 18.73 11.76
C ILE A 7 36.94 20.13 11.17
N ARG A 8 37.49 20.25 9.97
CA ARG A 8 37.61 21.54 9.27
C ARG A 8 36.50 21.68 8.24
N LEU A 9 35.75 22.77 8.31
CA LEU A 9 34.69 23.12 7.37
C LEU A 9 35.03 24.44 6.68
N GLY A 10 34.95 24.48 5.35
CA GLY A 10 34.91 25.70 4.56
C GLY A 10 33.58 26.44 4.69
N TRP A 11 33.42 27.56 3.98
CA TRP A 11 32.15 28.30 3.95
C TRP A 11 31.06 27.58 3.13
N GLU A 12 31.44 26.64 2.27
CA GLU A 12 30.53 25.73 1.57
C GLU A 12 31.09 24.31 1.63
N GLU A 13 30.22 23.36 1.96
CA GLU A 13 30.59 21.97 2.19
C GLU A 13 29.62 20.97 1.60
N TRP A 14 30.15 19.78 1.30
CA TRP A 14 29.37 18.59 0.98
C TRP A 14 28.97 17.85 2.25
N LEU A 15 27.67 17.74 2.50
CA LEU A 15 27.12 17.07 3.68
C LEU A 15 26.11 15.99 3.28
N GLY A 16 25.74 15.14 4.23
CA GLY A 16 24.64 14.20 4.12
C GLY A 16 23.65 14.37 5.27
N LEU A 17 22.38 14.09 4.99
CA LEU A 17 21.29 13.92 5.97
C LEU A 17 20.65 12.53 5.70
N PRO A 18 21.30 11.43 6.10
CA PRO A 18 20.86 10.07 5.77
C PRO A 18 19.43 9.77 6.23
N ASP A 19 18.99 10.27 7.39
CA ASP A 19 17.62 10.05 7.90
C ASP A 19 16.53 10.61 6.98
N LEU A 20 16.88 11.59 6.15
CA LEU A 20 15.98 12.23 5.20
C LEU A 20 16.14 11.69 3.77
N GLY A 21 17.02 10.71 3.55
CA GLY A 21 17.33 10.21 2.20
C GLY A 21 18.12 11.21 1.37
N LEU A 22 18.91 12.06 2.04
CA LEU A 22 19.76 13.05 1.40
C LEU A 22 21.24 12.69 1.60
N PRO A 23 21.79 11.68 0.92
CA PRO A 23 23.20 11.31 1.07
C PRO A 23 24.15 12.42 0.59
N THR A 24 23.69 13.42 -0.15
CA THR A 24 24.55 14.47 -0.70
C THR A 24 23.81 15.79 -0.88
N ILE A 25 24.13 16.78 -0.08
CA ILE A 25 23.63 18.14 -0.20
C ILE A 25 24.80 19.13 -0.09
N LYS A 26 24.74 20.22 -0.85
CA LYS A 26 25.62 21.36 -0.63
C LYS A 26 25.00 22.24 0.45
N ALA A 27 25.79 22.52 1.48
CA ALA A 27 25.40 23.40 2.56
C ALA A 27 26.36 24.59 2.64
N LYS A 28 25.81 25.77 2.89
CA LYS A 28 26.60 26.93 3.29
C LYS A 28 26.77 26.88 4.80
N VAL A 29 28.00 26.95 5.27
CA VAL A 29 28.34 27.06 6.69
C VAL A 29 28.27 28.53 7.07
N ASP A 30 27.38 28.87 8.00
CA ASP A 30 27.07 30.25 8.35
C ASP A 30 27.03 30.41 9.87
N THR A 31 28.17 30.79 10.45
CA THR A 31 28.30 31.00 11.90
C THR A 31 27.49 32.21 12.41
N GLY A 32 27.06 33.11 11.52
CA GLY A 32 26.13 34.19 11.85
C GLY A 32 24.70 33.70 12.05
N ALA A 33 24.32 32.61 11.40
CA ALA A 33 23.02 31.98 11.59
C ALA A 33 23.02 31.18 12.91
N ARG A 34 22.06 31.49 13.81
CA ARG A 34 21.88 30.74 15.05
C ARG A 34 21.51 29.28 14.78
N THR A 35 20.47 29.09 13.95
CA THR A 35 19.85 27.81 13.64
C THR A 35 20.19 27.36 12.22
N SER A 36 20.30 26.05 12.01
CA SER A 36 20.41 25.48 10.67
C SER A 36 19.07 25.55 9.94
N ALA A 37 19.10 25.64 8.61
CA ALA A 37 17.90 25.70 7.78
C ALA A 37 18.03 24.76 6.57
N LEU A 38 16.95 24.03 6.27
CA LEU A 38 16.88 23.10 5.16
C LEU A 38 15.75 23.50 4.22
N HIS A 39 16.03 23.46 2.91
CA HIS A 39 15.01 23.63 1.89
C HIS A 39 13.93 22.56 2.05
N ALA A 40 12.69 23.01 2.20
CA ALA A 40 11.52 22.17 2.23
C ALA A 40 10.34 22.90 1.58
N PHE A 41 9.48 22.16 0.89
CA PHE A 41 8.19 22.63 0.37
C PHE A 41 7.11 21.56 0.61
N ASP A 42 5.85 21.89 0.34
CA ASP A 42 4.69 21.03 0.68
C ASP A 42 4.72 20.56 2.16
N ILE A 43 5.06 21.48 3.06
CA ILE A 43 5.25 21.20 4.48
C ILE A 43 3.88 21.02 5.14
N GLU A 44 3.59 19.81 5.62
CA GLU A 44 2.31 19.47 6.24
C GLU A 44 2.52 18.61 7.49
N THR A 45 1.84 18.94 8.58
CA THR A 45 1.86 18.15 9.81
C THR A 45 0.85 17.01 9.79
N PHE A 46 1.20 15.89 10.44
CA PHE A 46 0.32 14.75 10.62
C PHE A 46 0.68 13.95 11.88
N GLY A 47 -0.15 12.96 12.19
CA GLY A 47 0.00 12.14 13.40
C GLY A 47 -0.64 12.78 14.65
N PRO A 48 -0.58 12.07 15.79
CA PRO A 48 -1.21 12.51 17.02
C PRO A 48 -0.46 13.71 17.64
N ALA A 49 -1.16 14.53 18.42
CA ALA A 49 -0.56 15.68 19.10
C ALA A 49 0.57 15.29 20.09
N THR A 50 0.56 14.06 20.60
CA THR A 50 1.60 13.51 21.49
C THR A 50 2.88 13.10 20.76
N LYS A 51 2.81 12.89 19.44
CA LYS A 51 3.94 12.51 18.59
C LYS A 51 3.78 13.14 17.21
N PRO A 52 3.80 14.50 17.14
CA PRO A 52 3.54 15.22 15.91
C PRO A 52 4.66 14.93 14.90
N LYS A 53 4.26 14.72 13.65
CA LYS A 53 5.16 14.51 12.53
C LYS A 53 4.95 15.61 11.50
N VAL A 54 5.96 15.82 10.67
CA VAL A 54 5.88 16.70 9.51
C VAL A 54 6.31 15.89 8.29
N ARG A 55 5.56 16.03 7.19
CA ARG A 55 5.99 15.59 5.86
C ARG A 55 6.29 16.81 5.02
N PHE A 56 7.23 16.66 4.11
CA PHE A 56 7.70 17.73 3.24
C PHE A 56 8.45 17.11 2.08
N ALA A 57 8.74 17.92 1.07
CA ALA A 57 9.51 17.52 -0.08
C ALA A 57 10.73 18.44 -0.25
N ILE A 58 11.78 17.91 -0.87
CA ILE A 58 13.04 18.62 -1.08
C ILE A 58 13.48 18.48 -2.53
N HIS A 59 13.92 19.59 -3.13
CA HIS A 59 14.74 19.61 -4.33
C HIS A 59 16.23 19.70 -3.92
N PRO A 60 16.95 18.57 -3.81
CA PRO A 60 18.28 18.55 -3.19
C PRO A 60 19.36 19.19 -4.06
N VAL A 61 19.12 19.31 -5.37
CA VAL A 61 20.04 19.87 -6.35
C VAL A 61 19.52 21.24 -6.80
N PRO A 62 20.28 22.34 -6.59
CA PRO A 62 19.93 23.65 -7.11
C PRO A 62 19.64 23.62 -8.62
N GLY A 63 18.55 24.26 -9.04
CA GLY A 63 18.13 24.30 -10.45
C GLY A 63 17.51 23.01 -11.01
N ARG A 64 17.28 21.98 -10.18
CA ARG A 64 16.62 20.72 -10.57
C ARG A 64 15.35 20.50 -9.75
N GLU A 65 14.21 20.85 -10.34
CA GLU A 65 12.87 20.63 -9.75
C GLU A 65 12.24 19.31 -10.18
N ASP A 66 12.82 18.64 -11.17
CA ASP A 66 12.39 17.31 -11.62
C ASP A 66 12.78 16.20 -10.61
N LEU A 67 13.69 16.49 -9.68
CA LEU A 67 14.13 15.59 -8.62
C LEU A 67 13.52 15.99 -7.29
N THR A 68 12.48 15.28 -6.87
CA THR A 68 11.81 15.49 -5.59
C THR A 68 12.09 14.34 -4.63
N ILE A 69 12.60 14.65 -3.44
CA ILE A 69 12.77 13.69 -2.35
C ILE A 69 11.67 13.93 -1.31
N PRO A 70 10.68 13.02 -1.16
CA PRO A 70 9.70 13.11 -0.10
C PRO A 70 10.32 12.67 1.22
N CYS A 71 10.19 13.51 2.24
CA CYS A 71 10.75 13.32 3.56
C CYS A 71 9.65 13.36 4.63
N SER A 72 9.95 12.81 5.80
CA SER A 72 9.14 13.02 7.00
C SER A 72 10.00 12.90 8.24
N ALA A 73 9.68 13.64 9.29
CA ALA A 73 10.36 13.55 10.58
C ALA A 73 9.41 13.85 11.74
N LEU A 74 9.84 13.55 12.95
CA LEU A 74 9.19 14.04 14.16
C LEU A 74 9.41 15.56 14.27
N VAL A 75 8.37 16.27 14.70
CA VAL A 75 8.48 17.68 15.06
C VAL A 75 8.96 17.74 16.50
N VAL A 76 10.14 18.31 16.72
CA VAL A 76 10.72 18.47 18.07
C VAL A 76 10.40 19.84 18.65
N ASP A 77 10.22 20.85 17.80
CA ASP A 77 9.90 22.22 18.21
C ASP A 77 9.28 23.02 17.06
N ARG A 78 8.76 24.21 17.36
CA ARG A 78 8.35 25.22 16.38
C ARG A 78 8.91 26.57 16.81
N ARG A 79 9.79 27.15 15.99
CA ARG A 79 10.54 28.36 16.34
C ARG A 79 10.27 29.50 15.38
N GLU A 80 10.21 30.70 15.93
CA GLU A 80 10.25 31.93 15.16
C GLU A 80 11.69 32.19 14.69
N VAL A 81 11.87 32.38 13.38
CA VAL A 81 13.18 32.60 12.76
C VAL A 81 13.11 33.82 11.85
N THR A 82 14.00 34.78 12.08
CA THR A 82 14.19 35.96 11.23
C THR A 82 15.35 35.73 10.27
N SER A 83 15.11 35.83 8.97
CA SER A 83 16.16 35.78 7.95
C SER A 83 16.93 37.09 7.82
N SER A 84 18.09 37.05 7.17
CA SER A 84 18.95 38.22 6.96
C SER A 84 18.30 39.35 6.14
N ASN A 85 17.20 39.07 5.44
CA ASN A 85 16.38 40.07 4.76
C ASN A 85 15.33 40.73 5.68
N GLY A 86 15.28 40.38 6.96
CA GLY A 86 14.35 40.95 7.95
C GLY A 86 12.98 40.27 8.03
N GLU A 87 12.71 39.26 7.19
CA GLU A 87 11.46 38.51 7.23
C GLU A 87 11.47 37.49 8.36
N THR A 88 10.35 37.39 9.08
CA THR A 88 10.19 36.47 10.21
C THR A 88 9.15 35.40 9.89
N GLU A 89 9.48 34.14 10.17
CA GLU A 89 8.64 32.98 9.88
C GLU A 89 8.63 31.98 11.06
N MET A 90 7.47 31.39 11.34
CA MET A 90 7.34 30.27 12.28
C MET A 90 7.64 28.94 11.60
N ARG A 91 8.80 28.36 11.89
CA ARG A 91 9.32 27.15 11.22
C ARG A 91 9.22 25.92 12.11
N TYR A 92 8.91 24.78 11.50
CA TYR A 92 9.03 23.48 12.18
C TYR A 92 10.51 23.12 12.34
N VAL A 93 10.86 22.58 13.50
CA VAL A 93 12.19 22.06 13.82
C VAL A 93 12.12 20.54 13.82
N ILE A 94 13.07 19.92 13.14
CA ILE A 94 13.27 18.47 13.14
C ILE A 94 14.71 18.17 13.57
N GLU A 95 14.91 16.98 14.14
CA GLU A 95 16.24 16.45 14.39
C GLU A 95 16.63 15.48 13.27
N THR A 96 17.88 15.53 12.83
CA THR A 96 18.45 14.59 11.85
C THR A 96 19.95 14.44 12.06
N LEU A 97 20.49 13.28 11.71
CA LEU A 97 21.92 13.03 11.68
C LEU A 97 22.56 13.81 10.53
N LEU A 98 23.51 14.69 10.86
CA LEU A 98 24.44 15.27 9.90
C LEU A 98 25.59 14.30 9.67
N ASP A 99 25.89 14.03 8.40
CA ASP A 99 27.04 13.26 7.96
C ASP A 99 28.05 14.17 7.25
N ALA A 100 29.20 14.38 7.87
CA ALA A 100 30.31 15.18 7.34
C ALA A 100 31.32 14.34 6.54
N GLY A 101 31.12 13.03 6.40
CA GLY A 101 32.07 12.11 5.78
C GLY A 101 33.21 11.69 6.71
N ASN A 102 34.11 10.84 6.23
CA ASN A 102 35.23 10.29 7.01
C ASN A 102 34.83 9.64 8.35
N GLY A 103 33.62 9.08 8.43
CA GLY A 103 33.08 8.48 9.66
C GLY A 103 32.61 9.49 10.71
N GLN A 104 32.59 10.79 10.40
CA GLN A 104 32.12 11.85 11.29
C GLN A 104 30.64 12.16 11.05
N SER A 105 29.81 11.90 12.06
CA SER A 105 28.39 12.21 12.03
C SER A 105 27.86 12.58 13.41
N TRP A 106 26.89 13.48 13.49
CA TRP A 106 26.26 13.90 14.75
C TRP A 106 24.85 14.46 14.53
N PRO A 107 23.95 14.37 15.53
CA PRO A 107 22.60 14.92 15.41
C PRO A 107 22.64 16.45 15.35
N ILE A 108 21.78 17.03 14.52
CA ILE A 108 21.54 18.47 14.44
C ILE A 108 20.04 18.76 14.40
N GLU A 109 19.66 19.92 14.92
CA GLU A 109 18.34 20.49 14.68
C GLU A 109 18.36 21.33 13.39
N VAL A 110 17.37 21.13 12.53
CA VAL A 110 17.18 21.93 11.31
C VAL A 110 15.77 22.49 11.25
N THR A 111 15.67 23.75 10.82
CA THR A 111 14.39 24.40 10.53
C THR A 111 13.99 24.14 9.09
N LEU A 112 12.71 23.85 8.84
CA LEU A 112 12.16 23.64 7.50
C LEU A 112 11.62 24.95 6.94
N THR A 113 12.05 25.34 5.73
CA THR A 113 11.63 26.58 5.05
C THR A 113 11.86 26.49 3.55
N ASP A 114 11.12 27.27 2.76
CA ASP A 114 11.35 27.31 1.32
C ASP A 114 12.62 28.11 0.99
N ARG A 115 13.57 27.44 0.34
CA ARG A 115 14.84 27.99 -0.14
C ARG A 115 15.02 27.73 -1.63
N GLY A 116 13.92 27.50 -2.35
CA GLY A 116 13.88 27.16 -3.78
C GLY A 116 14.57 28.20 -4.68
N GLY A 117 14.49 29.48 -4.31
CA GLY A 117 15.20 30.57 -5.00
C GLY A 117 16.66 30.78 -4.59
N MET A 118 17.15 30.08 -3.55
CA MET A 118 18.50 30.29 -3.03
C MET A 118 19.50 29.30 -3.64
N ALA A 119 20.75 29.75 -3.82
CA ALA A 119 21.84 28.93 -4.35
C ALA A 119 22.18 27.73 -3.46
N SER A 120 22.07 27.89 -2.13
CA SER A 120 22.27 26.79 -1.16
C SER A 120 20.95 26.27 -0.61
N ARG A 121 20.71 24.96 -0.78
CA ARG A 121 19.55 24.25 -0.24
C ARG A 121 19.63 24.01 1.26
N MET A 122 20.81 24.15 1.86
CA MET A 122 21.01 24.00 3.29
C MET A 122 21.91 25.11 3.85
N LEU A 123 21.59 25.56 5.06
CA LEU A 123 22.45 26.36 5.91
C LEU A 123 22.81 25.53 7.15
N LEU A 124 24.10 25.40 7.43
CA LEU A 124 24.60 24.88 8.70
C LEU A 124 24.91 26.07 9.62
N GLY A 125 24.01 26.29 10.59
CA GLY A 125 24.14 27.36 11.57
C GLY A 125 25.00 26.95 12.77
N ARG A 126 25.39 27.91 13.60
CA ARG A 126 26.32 27.69 14.73
C ARG A 126 25.84 26.65 15.76
N GLN A 127 24.54 26.49 15.99
CA GLN A 127 24.02 25.45 16.90
C GLN A 127 24.20 24.02 16.37
N GLY A 128 24.37 23.86 15.05
CA GLY A 128 24.67 22.56 14.44
C GLY A 128 26.16 22.21 14.43
N LEU A 129 27.04 23.11 14.89
CA LEU A 129 28.48 22.88 14.96
C LEU A 129 28.85 22.30 16.34
N ARG A 130 29.69 21.28 16.35
CA ARG A 130 30.28 20.72 17.58
C ARG A 130 31.50 21.52 18.01
N GLU A 131 31.95 21.31 19.25
CA GLU A 131 33.14 21.97 19.82
C GLU A 131 34.45 21.60 19.09
N ASP A 132 34.49 20.44 18.43
CA ASP A 132 35.63 19.95 17.66
C ASP A 132 35.61 20.38 16.18
N VAL A 133 34.76 21.37 15.83
CA VAL A 133 34.66 21.91 14.47
C VAL A 133 35.35 23.28 14.35
N ILE A 134 36.23 23.42 13.36
CA ILE A 134 36.83 24.69 12.95
C ILE A 134 36.26 25.10 11.60
N VAL A 135 35.76 26.34 11.51
CA VAL A 135 35.30 26.92 10.25
C VAL A 135 36.41 27.77 9.62
N GLN A 136 36.81 27.46 8.40
CA GLN A 136 37.76 28.20 7.57
C GLN A 136 36.98 29.00 6.50
N PRO A 137 36.66 30.28 6.77
CA PRO A 137 35.70 31.03 5.94
C PRO A 137 36.22 31.36 4.53
N THR A 138 37.52 31.23 4.27
CA THR A 138 38.15 31.46 2.96
C THR A 138 38.16 30.22 2.07
N GLU A 139 37.94 29.04 2.64
CA GLU A 139 38.04 27.76 1.93
C GLU A 139 36.66 27.18 1.60
N ARG A 140 36.62 26.21 0.68
CA ARG A 140 35.42 25.42 0.33
C ARG A 140 35.80 23.96 0.19
N PHE A 141 34.83 23.08 0.43
CA PHE A 141 34.96 21.63 0.17
C PHE A 141 36.18 21.01 0.86
N LEU A 142 36.37 21.32 2.14
CA LEU A 142 37.38 20.69 2.98
C LEU A 142 36.97 19.29 3.42
N LEU A 143 35.67 18.96 3.35
CA LEU A 143 35.18 17.61 3.53
C LEU A 143 35.32 16.75 2.26
N PRO A 144 35.24 15.41 2.37
CA PRO A 144 35.29 14.52 1.22
C PRO A 144 34.29 14.91 0.13
N GLU A 145 34.75 14.87 -1.11
CA GLU A 145 33.92 15.18 -2.26
C GLU A 145 32.74 14.20 -2.38
N ARG A 146 31.54 14.75 -2.59
CA ARG A 146 30.32 13.98 -2.90
C ARG A 146 29.80 14.38 -4.27
N SER A 147 29.03 13.49 -4.90
CA SER A 147 28.41 13.74 -6.21
C SER A 147 26.90 13.57 -6.13
N TYR A 148 26.18 14.44 -6.85
CA TYR A 148 24.73 14.32 -7.03
C TYR A 148 24.30 13.08 -7.83
N ASP A 149 25.22 12.32 -8.42
CA ASP A 149 24.92 11.05 -9.11
C ASP A 149 24.28 9.99 -8.20
N VAL A 150 24.41 10.15 -6.88
CA VAL A 150 23.70 9.34 -5.88
C VAL A 150 22.18 9.43 -6.02
N TYR A 151 21.66 10.53 -6.55
CA TYR A 151 20.24 10.72 -6.83
C TYR A 151 19.76 10.12 -8.15
N SER A 152 20.65 9.45 -8.89
CA SER A 152 20.24 8.71 -10.08
C SER A 152 19.24 7.62 -9.73
N ALA A 153 18.36 7.34 -10.69
CA ALA A 153 17.28 6.37 -10.60
C ALA A 153 17.62 5.03 -9.92
N LYS A 154 18.80 4.49 -10.24
CA LYS A 154 19.24 3.18 -9.74
C LYS A 154 19.72 3.25 -8.30
N ARG A 155 20.32 4.37 -7.89
CA ARG A 155 20.95 4.55 -6.58
C ARG A 155 20.00 5.09 -5.53
N ILE A 156 19.07 5.97 -5.92
CA ILE A 156 18.11 6.60 -4.99
C ILE A 156 17.26 5.56 -4.22
N LYS A 157 16.87 4.46 -4.87
CA LYS A 157 16.11 3.38 -4.22
C LYS A 157 16.86 2.69 -3.08
N ALA A 158 18.19 2.65 -3.16
CA ALA A 158 19.04 2.00 -2.17
C ALA A 158 19.40 2.94 -1.00
N VAL A 159 19.37 4.26 -1.22
CA VAL A 159 19.80 5.27 -0.23
C VAL A 159 18.65 6.02 0.45
N THR A 160 17.41 5.88 -0.04
CA THR A 160 16.25 6.53 0.59
C THR A 160 15.76 5.67 1.76
N PRO A 161 15.74 6.22 3.00
CA PRO A 161 15.22 5.51 4.15
C PRO A 161 13.70 5.36 4.08
N ASN A 162 13.17 4.49 4.92
CA ASN A 162 11.73 4.42 5.13
C ASN A 162 11.28 5.68 5.89
N ARG A 163 10.37 6.44 5.28
CA ARG A 163 9.76 7.61 5.90
C ARG A 163 8.47 7.24 6.61
N ALA A 164 8.08 8.02 7.62
CA ALA A 164 6.76 7.93 8.21
C ALA A 164 5.68 8.34 7.19
N LEU A 165 4.65 7.50 7.08
CA LEU A 165 3.54 7.68 6.16
C LEU A 165 2.28 8.06 6.93
N ARG A 166 1.39 8.82 6.29
CA ARG A 166 0.01 8.99 6.75
C ARG A 166 -0.88 8.01 5.99
N ILE A 167 -1.47 7.07 6.71
CA ILE A 167 -2.19 5.93 6.14
C ILE A 167 -3.64 5.94 6.62
N ALA A 168 -4.58 5.81 5.68
CA ALA A 168 -5.99 5.60 6.01
C ALA A 168 -6.35 4.13 5.83
N VAL A 169 -7.04 3.53 6.81
CA VAL A 169 -7.67 2.22 6.69
C VAL A 169 -9.18 2.44 6.57
N LEU A 170 -9.75 2.24 5.38
CA LEU A 170 -11.19 2.36 5.16
C LEU A 170 -11.88 1.10 5.69
N SER A 171 -12.50 1.18 6.88
CA SER A 171 -13.11 0.02 7.54
C SER A 171 -14.31 0.44 8.39
N ARG A 172 -15.37 -0.36 8.34
CA ARG A 172 -16.53 -0.26 9.24
C ARG A 172 -16.38 -1.09 10.51
N GLU A 173 -15.32 -1.89 10.59
CA GLU A 173 -15.06 -2.82 11.69
C GLU A 173 -13.73 -2.50 12.36
N PRO A 174 -13.62 -1.34 13.05
CA PRO A 174 -12.36 -0.89 13.65
C PRO A 174 -11.80 -1.90 14.66
N ASN A 175 -12.69 -2.69 15.27
CA ASN A 175 -12.33 -3.68 16.30
C ASN A 175 -11.95 -5.06 15.76
N SER A 176 -12.11 -5.31 14.45
CA SER A 176 -11.73 -6.57 13.82
C SER A 176 -10.23 -6.83 13.96
N TYR A 177 -9.84 -8.10 14.12
CA TYR A 177 -8.43 -8.50 14.20
C TYR A 177 -7.60 -7.91 13.05
N SER A 178 -8.12 -8.04 11.82
CA SER A 178 -7.42 -7.58 10.62
C SER A 178 -7.19 -6.07 10.62
N THR A 179 -8.17 -5.26 11.05
CA THR A 179 -8.02 -3.80 11.10
C THR A 179 -7.04 -3.38 12.19
N LYS A 180 -7.17 -3.95 13.39
CA LYS A 180 -6.23 -3.71 14.50
C LYS A 180 -4.81 -4.12 14.15
N ARG A 181 -4.64 -5.25 13.47
CA ARG A 181 -3.33 -5.76 13.05
C ARG A 181 -2.63 -4.80 12.09
N LEU A 182 -3.37 -4.22 11.14
CA LEU A 182 -2.85 -3.21 10.20
C LEU A 182 -2.44 -1.92 10.91
N VAL A 183 -3.25 -1.44 11.86
CA VAL A 183 -2.93 -0.26 12.67
C VAL A 183 -1.67 -0.51 13.49
N HIS A 184 -1.65 -1.62 14.24
CA HIS A 184 -0.52 -1.98 15.10
C HIS A 184 0.79 -2.09 14.31
N GLU A 185 0.80 -2.82 13.18
CA GLU A 185 2.00 -2.95 12.35
C GLU A 185 2.47 -1.59 11.81
N GLY A 186 1.54 -0.76 11.34
CA GLY A 186 1.89 0.55 10.80
C GLY A 186 2.43 1.50 11.87
N GLU A 187 1.85 1.50 13.06
CA GLU A 187 2.33 2.32 14.19
C GLU A 187 3.68 1.83 14.72
N GLU A 188 3.92 0.53 14.81
CA GLU A 188 5.22 -0.05 15.18
C GLU A 188 6.32 0.35 14.18
N ARG A 189 5.98 0.45 12.88
CA ARG A 189 6.87 0.96 11.82
C ARG A 189 7.01 2.49 11.81
N GLY A 190 6.39 3.18 12.77
CA GLY A 190 6.48 4.63 12.90
C GLY A 190 5.58 5.41 11.95
N HIS A 191 4.62 4.79 11.27
CA HIS A 191 3.60 5.48 10.49
C HIS A 191 2.50 6.06 11.38
N SER A 192 1.60 6.83 10.78
CA SER A 192 0.38 7.32 11.44
C SER A 192 -0.81 6.74 10.70
N VAL A 193 -1.53 5.84 11.37
CA VAL A 193 -2.61 5.06 10.77
C VAL A 193 -3.94 5.51 11.36
N GLU A 194 -4.87 5.90 10.49
CA GLU A 194 -6.21 6.37 10.86
C GLU A 194 -7.25 5.40 10.32
N ILE A 195 -8.14 4.89 11.17
CA ILE A 195 -9.30 4.11 10.72
C ILE A 195 -10.43 5.06 10.37
N ILE A 196 -10.96 4.94 9.16
CA ILE A 196 -12.03 5.80 8.66
C ILE A 196 -13.22 4.93 8.28
N ASP A 197 -14.38 5.21 8.89
CA ASP A 197 -15.62 4.55 8.50
C ASP A 197 -16.02 4.98 7.09
N THR A 198 -15.97 4.02 6.17
CA THR A 198 -16.23 4.26 4.74
C THR A 198 -17.62 4.84 4.48
N THR A 199 -18.63 4.50 5.28
CA THR A 199 -20.03 4.96 5.09
C THR A 199 -20.29 6.36 5.61
N ARG A 200 -19.40 6.89 6.45
CA ARG A 200 -19.48 8.28 6.94
C ARG A 200 -18.72 9.26 6.05
N CYS A 201 -17.93 8.75 5.11
CA CYS A 201 -17.28 9.58 4.10
C CYS A 201 -18.33 10.13 3.12
N TYR A 202 -18.19 11.37 2.70
CA TYR A 202 -18.91 11.97 1.57
C TYR A 202 -17.92 12.82 0.75
N MET A 203 -18.28 13.22 -0.47
CA MET A 203 -17.30 13.76 -1.42
C MET A 203 -17.82 15.00 -2.12
N ALA A 204 -16.94 15.96 -2.33
CA ALA A 204 -17.15 17.02 -3.30
C ALA A 204 -16.54 16.58 -4.64
N ILE A 205 -17.38 16.38 -5.65
CA ILE A 205 -16.94 15.98 -6.99
C ILE A 205 -16.99 17.21 -7.89
N ASN A 206 -15.83 17.75 -8.22
CA ASN A 206 -15.69 18.87 -9.15
C ASN A 206 -14.36 18.75 -9.88
N ALA A 207 -14.22 19.49 -10.99
CA ALA A 207 -13.09 19.34 -11.91
C ALA A 207 -11.76 19.93 -11.38
N LEU A 208 -11.80 20.81 -10.36
CA LEU A 208 -10.65 21.61 -9.95
C LEU A 208 -10.09 21.19 -8.59
N ALA A 209 -10.96 20.91 -7.63
CA ALA A 209 -10.65 20.58 -6.25
C ALA A 209 -11.57 19.45 -5.75
N PRO A 210 -11.41 18.21 -6.26
CA PRO A 210 -12.09 17.06 -5.69
C PRO A 210 -11.70 16.89 -4.22
N GLU A 211 -12.64 16.50 -3.36
CA GLU A 211 -12.39 16.31 -1.93
C GLU A 211 -13.14 15.11 -1.37
N VAL A 212 -12.59 14.51 -0.32
CA VAL A 212 -13.30 13.56 0.56
C VAL A 212 -13.48 14.25 1.91
N HIS A 213 -14.65 14.13 2.50
CA HIS A 213 -15.04 14.68 3.78
C HIS A 213 -15.48 13.57 4.73
N TYR A 214 -15.30 13.80 6.02
CA TYR A 214 -15.70 12.91 7.10
C TYR A 214 -16.14 13.76 8.29
N ASP A 215 -17.35 13.53 8.80
CA ASP A 215 -17.90 14.24 9.97
C ASP A 215 -17.80 15.78 9.91
N GLY A 216 -18.11 16.36 8.75
CA GLY A 216 -18.12 17.83 8.59
C GLY A 216 -16.77 18.44 8.22
N LYS A 217 -15.71 17.63 8.11
CA LYS A 217 -14.36 18.11 7.82
C LYS A 217 -13.81 17.45 6.57
N ARG A 218 -13.10 18.23 5.76
CA ARG A 218 -12.27 17.71 4.67
C ARG A 218 -11.23 16.76 5.25
N LEU A 219 -11.15 15.55 4.70
CA LEU A 219 -10.09 14.61 5.02
C LEU A 219 -8.76 15.13 4.45
N PRO A 220 -7.67 14.99 5.22
CA PRO A 220 -6.35 15.41 4.77
C PRO A 220 -5.82 14.48 3.70
N ARG A 221 -4.72 14.90 3.05
CA ARG A 221 -4.02 14.05 2.10
C ARG A 221 -3.40 12.84 2.80
N TYR A 222 -3.67 11.64 2.30
CA TYR A 222 -3.02 10.40 2.75
C TYR A 222 -1.97 9.97 1.73
N ASP A 223 -0.87 9.40 2.23
CA ASP A 223 0.14 8.76 1.37
C ASP A 223 -0.40 7.42 0.84
N VAL A 224 -1.17 6.71 1.68
CA VAL A 224 -1.70 5.36 1.40
C VAL A 224 -3.12 5.21 1.91
N VAL A 225 -3.95 4.51 1.15
CA VAL A 225 -5.28 4.04 1.58
C VAL A 225 -5.34 2.52 1.48
N ILE A 226 -5.67 1.84 2.58
CA ILE A 226 -5.87 0.39 2.67
C ILE A 226 -7.38 0.12 2.81
N PRO A 227 -8.12 -0.18 1.72
CA PRO A 227 -9.53 -0.52 1.81
C PRO A 227 -9.79 -1.89 2.44
N ARG A 228 -10.61 -1.89 3.49
CA ARG A 228 -11.23 -3.07 4.12
C ARG A 228 -12.75 -3.04 3.90
N ILE A 229 -13.13 -2.88 2.62
CA ILE A 229 -14.52 -2.68 2.21
C ILE A 229 -15.31 -4.00 2.29
N GLY A 230 -16.32 -4.02 3.15
CA GLY A 230 -17.25 -5.12 3.30
C GLY A 230 -18.15 -5.30 2.07
N ALA A 231 -18.59 -6.54 1.81
CA ALA A 231 -19.38 -6.88 0.62
C ALA A 231 -20.68 -6.06 0.51
N SER A 232 -21.33 -5.77 1.64
CA SER A 232 -22.60 -5.03 1.73
C SER A 232 -22.53 -3.56 1.31
N ILE A 233 -21.32 -2.98 1.27
CA ILE A 233 -21.12 -1.57 0.90
C ILE A 233 -20.17 -1.43 -0.28
N THR A 234 -19.97 -2.48 -1.09
CA THR A 234 -18.98 -2.47 -2.17
C THR A 234 -19.17 -1.27 -3.11
N ALA A 235 -20.40 -1.00 -3.57
CA ALA A 235 -20.68 0.11 -4.48
C ALA A 235 -20.31 1.47 -3.91
N TYR A 236 -20.71 1.76 -2.66
CA TYR A 236 -20.38 3.02 -2.00
C TYR A 236 -18.89 3.11 -1.65
N GLY A 237 -18.33 2.02 -1.10
CA GLY A 237 -16.94 1.97 -0.68
C GLY A 237 -15.97 2.14 -1.85
N THR A 238 -16.24 1.53 -3.01
CA THR A 238 -15.41 1.75 -4.19
C THR A 238 -15.63 3.12 -4.82
N ALA A 239 -16.79 3.77 -4.63
CA ALA A 239 -16.97 5.17 -5.00
C ALA A 239 -16.07 6.10 -4.15
N VAL A 240 -16.05 5.93 -2.83
CA VAL A 240 -15.15 6.67 -1.94
C VAL A 240 -13.68 6.40 -2.27
N LEU A 241 -13.32 5.13 -2.51
CA LEU A 241 -11.95 4.76 -2.87
C LEU A 241 -11.49 5.37 -4.19
N ARG A 242 -12.36 5.41 -5.22
CA ARG A 242 -12.05 6.08 -6.51
C ARG A 242 -11.72 7.55 -6.36
N GLN A 243 -12.32 8.22 -5.38
CA GLN A 243 -12.01 9.61 -5.09
C GLN A 243 -10.58 9.76 -4.54
N PHE A 244 -10.14 8.87 -3.64
CA PHE A 244 -8.75 8.84 -3.19
C PHE A 244 -7.78 8.53 -4.35
N GLU A 245 -8.14 7.62 -5.25
CA GLU A 245 -7.35 7.34 -6.45
C GLU A 245 -7.25 8.57 -7.37
N THR A 246 -8.35 9.32 -7.53
CA THR A 246 -8.40 10.56 -8.32
C THR A 246 -7.52 11.67 -7.71
N LEU A 247 -7.39 11.68 -6.38
CA LEU A 247 -6.48 12.57 -5.65
C LEU A 247 -5.00 12.16 -5.77
N GLY A 248 -4.69 11.04 -6.43
CA GLY A 248 -3.33 10.52 -6.58
C GLY A 248 -2.82 9.74 -5.36
N THR A 249 -3.68 9.39 -4.41
CA THR A 249 -3.29 8.57 -3.25
C THR A 249 -3.07 7.11 -3.68
N TYR A 250 -1.99 6.50 -3.20
CA TYR A 250 -1.72 5.09 -3.45
C TYR A 250 -2.73 4.21 -2.69
N CYS A 251 -3.47 3.36 -3.41
CA CYS A 251 -4.51 2.51 -2.84
C CYS A 251 -4.15 1.03 -2.99
N VAL A 252 -4.17 0.27 -1.89
CA VAL A 252 -3.94 -1.18 -1.90
C VAL A 252 -5.08 -1.94 -1.21
N ASN A 253 -6.07 -2.45 -1.94
CA ASN A 253 -6.20 -2.53 -3.40
C ASN A 253 -6.86 -1.31 -4.05
N GLY A 254 -6.82 -1.26 -5.39
CA GLY A 254 -7.59 -0.30 -6.18
C GLY A 254 -9.06 -0.68 -6.36
N SER A 255 -9.89 0.32 -6.65
CA SER A 255 -11.36 0.22 -6.75
C SER A 255 -11.83 -0.72 -7.85
N ALA A 256 -11.23 -0.65 -9.04
CA ALA A 256 -11.59 -1.50 -10.18
C ALA A 256 -11.37 -2.98 -9.88
N GLY A 257 -10.24 -3.31 -9.24
CA GLY A 257 -9.93 -4.68 -8.84
C GLY A 257 -10.90 -5.21 -7.78
N ILE A 258 -11.27 -4.38 -6.80
CA ILE A 258 -12.26 -4.73 -5.77
C ILE A 258 -13.63 -5.00 -6.41
N THR A 259 -14.11 -4.11 -7.28
CA THR A 259 -15.40 -4.28 -7.96
C THR A 259 -15.40 -5.55 -8.82
N ALA A 260 -14.35 -5.78 -9.61
CA ALA A 260 -14.27 -6.94 -10.50
C ALA A 260 -14.16 -8.27 -9.75
N SER A 261 -13.47 -8.29 -8.60
CA SER A 261 -13.33 -9.52 -7.81
C SER A 261 -14.60 -9.86 -6.99
N ARG A 262 -15.46 -8.86 -6.72
CA ARG A 262 -16.69 -9.02 -5.93
C ARG A 262 -17.86 -9.51 -6.77
N ASP A 263 -17.93 -9.08 -8.02
CA ASP A 263 -18.91 -9.59 -8.98
C ASP A 263 -18.48 -10.98 -9.44
N LYS A 264 -19.20 -12.02 -9.00
CA LYS A 264 -18.86 -13.41 -9.33
C LYS A 264 -18.87 -13.64 -10.83
N LEU A 265 -19.82 -13.10 -11.59
CA LEU A 265 -19.87 -13.31 -13.04
C LEU A 265 -18.68 -12.63 -13.71
N HIS A 266 -18.45 -11.35 -13.39
CA HIS A 266 -17.35 -10.61 -13.96
C HIS A 266 -16.00 -11.24 -13.59
N ALA A 267 -15.84 -11.72 -12.36
CA ALA A 267 -14.65 -12.44 -11.92
C ALA A 267 -14.38 -13.69 -12.77
N HIS A 268 -15.39 -14.52 -13.05
CA HIS A 268 -15.23 -15.69 -13.91
C HIS A 268 -14.85 -15.29 -15.35
N GLN A 269 -15.46 -14.22 -15.88
CA GLN A 269 -15.12 -13.69 -17.22
C GLN A 269 -13.67 -13.20 -17.29
N VAL A 270 -13.20 -12.48 -16.26
CA VAL A 270 -11.80 -12.01 -16.16
C VAL A 270 -10.84 -13.20 -16.09
N LEU A 271 -11.11 -14.19 -15.25
CA LEU A 271 -10.30 -15.40 -15.16
C LEU A 271 -10.25 -16.16 -16.50
N ALA A 272 -11.38 -16.20 -17.22
CA ALA A 272 -11.51 -16.96 -18.47
C ALA A 272 -10.74 -16.27 -19.60
N ALA A 273 -10.86 -14.95 -19.70
CA ALA A 273 -10.08 -14.12 -20.64
C ALA A 273 -8.56 -14.29 -20.42
N GLN A 274 -8.15 -14.51 -19.17
CA GLN A 274 -6.74 -14.76 -18.82
C GLN A 274 -6.32 -16.23 -18.94
N LYS A 275 -7.20 -17.14 -19.37
CA LYS A 275 -6.95 -18.59 -19.44
C LYS A 275 -6.45 -19.13 -18.10
N ILE A 276 -7.17 -18.83 -17.02
CA ILE A 276 -6.92 -19.33 -15.68
C ILE A 276 -7.94 -20.44 -15.39
N GLY A 277 -7.47 -21.58 -14.88
CA GLY A 277 -8.35 -22.70 -14.55
C GLY A 277 -9.38 -22.30 -13.49
N MET A 278 -10.64 -22.61 -13.75
CA MET A 278 -11.77 -22.47 -12.82
C MET A 278 -12.78 -23.60 -13.11
N PRO A 279 -13.68 -23.95 -12.19
CA PRO A 279 -14.71 -24.93 -12.48
C PRO A 279 -15.60 -24.44 -13.64
N THR A 280 -16.00 -25.34 -14.53
CA THR A 280 -16.88 -24.99 -15.64
C THR A 280 -18.14 -24.35 -15.10
N THR A 281 -18.53 -23.19 -15.63
CA THR A 281 -19.57 -22.35 -15.04
C THR A 281 -20.48 -21.81 -16.12
N ALA A 282 -21.79 -21.99 -15.94
CA ALA A 282 -22.82 -21.34 -16.72
C ALA A 282 -23.55 -20.29 -15.86
N PHE A 283 -23.98 -19.20 -16.51
CA PHE A 283 -24.69 -18.11 -15.85
C PHE A 283 -26.08 -17.94 -16.46
N ALA A 284 -27.07 -17.71 -15.62
CA ALA A 284 -28.45 -17.65 -16.02
C ALA A 284 -29.28 -16.74 -15.10
N ALA A 285 -30.33 -16.15 -15.67
CA ALA A 285 -31.35 -15.40 -14.95
C ALA A 285 -32.68 -16.14 -14.96
N SER A 286 -33.28 -16.29 -16.15
CA SER A 286 -34.51 -17.06 -16.35
C SER A 286 -34.52 -17.80 -17.69
N PRO A 287 -33.55 -18.70 -17.96
CA PRO A 287 -33.59 -19.51 -19.17
C PRO A 287 -34.80 -20.43 -19.08
N LYS A 288 -35.60 -20.52 -20.15
CA LYS A 288 -36.65 -21.54 -20.28
C LYS A 288 -36.08 -22.94 -20.57
N ASP A 289 -34.78 -23.00 -20.87
CA ASP A 289 -34.04 -24.20 -21.24
C ASP A 289 -33.05 -24.62 -20.15
N THR A 290 -33.59 -25.16 -19.04
CA THR A 290 -32.78 -25.60 -17.89
C THR A 290 -31.88 -26.78 -18.25
N SER A 291 -32.37 -27.70 -19.10
CA SER A 291 -31.65 -28.90 -19.48
C SER A 291 -30.38 -28.59 -20.29
N ASN A 292 -30.46 -27.65 -21.23
CA ASN A 292 -29.29 -27.20 -21.99
C ASN A 292 -28.32 -26.40 -21.11
N LEU A 293 -28.83 -25.53 -20.21
CA LEU A 293 -27.98 -24.83 -19.25
C LEU A 293 -27.14 -25.79 -18.41
N ILE A 294 -27.75 -26.87 -17.91
CA ILE A 294 -27.03 -27.93 -17.19
C ILE A 294 -26.00 -28.60 -18.12
N GLY A 295 -26.40 -28.90 -19.36
CA GLY A 295 -25.52 -29.50 -20.37
C GLY A 295 -24.28 -28.67 -20.73
N LEU A 296 -24.35 -27.34 -20.62
CA LEU A 296 -23.19 -26.45 -20.82
C LEU A 296 -22.09 -26.65 -19.77
N VAL A 297 -22.47 -27.10 -18.57
CA VAL A 297 -21.54 -27.30 -17.44
C VAL A 297 -21.00 -28.73 -17.43
N GLY A 298 -21.88 -29.71 -17.61
CA GLY A 298 -21.54 -31.12 -17.59
C GLY A 298 -22.65 -31.96 -16.98
N THR A 299 -22.25 -33.08 -16.35
CA THR A 299 -23.17 -34.01 -15.69
C THR A 299 -23.19 -33.80 -14.19
N ALA A 300 -24.32 -34.11 -13.54
CA ALA A 300 -24.43 -34.08 -12.09
C ALA A 300 -23.37 -34.97 -11.40
N PRO A 301 -22.90 -34.59 -10.20
CA PRO A 301 -23.36 -33.48 -9.35
C PRO A 301 -22.91 -32.09 -9.82
N LEU A 302 -23.73 -31.08 -9.51
CA LEU A 302 -23.50 -29.67 -9.87
C LEU A 302 -23.68 -28.77 -8.65
N ILE A 303 -23.06 -27.61 -8.67
CA ILE A 303 -23.27 -26.55 -7.70
C ILE A 303 -24.15 -25.46 -8.31
N VAL A 304 -25.25 -25.09 -7.64
CA VAL A 304 -26.08 -23.94 -8.00
C VAL A 304 -25.87 -22.84 -6.98
N LYS A 305 -25.47 -21.64 -7.43
CA LYS A 305 -25.13 -20.49 -6.58
C LYS A 305 -25.99 -19.28 -6.93
N LEU A 306 -26.60 -18.64 -5.94
CA LEU A 306 -27.16 -17.31 -6.08
C LEU A 306 -26.05 -16.26 -6.11
N LEU A 307 -26.19 -15.24 -6.97
CA LEU A 307 -25.26 -14.12 -7.01
C LEU A 307 -25.36 -13.25 -5.76
N GLU A 308 -26.58 -12.98 -5.31
CA GLU A 308 -26.93 -12.02 -4.23
C GLU A 308 -26.77 -12.57 -2.82
N SER A 309 -25.90 -13.56 -2.62
CA SER A 309 -25.71 -14.18 -1.32
C SER A 309 -24.30 -14.01 -0.76
N THR A 310 -24.25 -13.73 0.54
CA THR A 310 -23.02 -13.68 1.36
C THR A 310 -22.87 -14.95 2.20
N GLN A 311 -21.62 -15.32 2.51
CA GLN A 311 -21.29 -16.38 3.48
C GLN A 311 -21.91 -17.78 3.20
N GLY A 312 -21.99 -18.16 1.91
CA GLY A 312 -22.42 -19.51 1.52
C GLY A 312 -23.91 -19.82 1.73
N LYS A 313 -24.73 -18.82 2.08
CA LYS A 313 -26.19 -18.91 1.91
C LYS A 313 -26.46 -18.93 0.40
N GLY A 314 -27.39 -19.74 -0.10
CA GLY A 314 -27.68 -19.82 -1.54
C GLY A 314 -26.62 -20.54 -2.40
N VAL A 315 -25.78 -21.40 -1.81
CA VAL A 315 -24.95 -22.38 -2.54
C VAL A 315 -25.51 -23.77 -2.24
N VAL A 316 -25.96 -24.48 -3.26
CA VAL A 316 -26.63 -25.77 -3.17
C VAL A 316 -25.88 -26.80 -4.01
N LEU A 317 -25.59 -27.97 -3.43
CA LEU A 317 -25.12 -29.14 -4.18
C LEU A 317 -26.33 -29.92 -4.68
N ALA A 318 -26.41 -30.09 -5.99
CA ALA A 318 -27.42 -30.90 -6.66
C ALA A 318 -26.77 -32.19 -7.14
N GLU A 319 -27.02 -33.29 -6.43
CA GLU A 319 -26.40 -34.60 -6.71
C GLU A 319 -26.90 -35.24 -8.01
N THR A 320 -28.12 -34.88 -8.44
CA THR A 320 -28.76 -35.41 -9.65
C THR A 320 -29.21 -34.27 -10.55
N LYS A 321 -29.36 -34.56 -11.85
CA LYS A 321 -29.89 -33.60 -12.83
C LYS A 321 -31.28 -33.08 -12.40
N LYS A 322 -32.16 -33.97 -11.92
CA LYS A 322 -33.49 -33.59 -11.43
C LYS A 322 -33.43 -32.65 -10.24
N ALA A 323 -32.51 -32.90 -9.30
CA ALA A 323 -32.30 -31.99 -8.17
C ALA A 323 -31.82 -30.60 -8.64
N ALA A 324 -30.92 -30.56 -9.62
CA ALA A 324 -30.46 -29.29 -10.19
C ALA A 324 -31.60 -28.52 -10.88
N GLU A 325 -32.44 -29.22 -11.65
CA GLU A 325 -33.63 -28.65 -12.30
C GLU A 325 -34.59 -28.04 -11.26
N SER A 326 -34.92 -28.77 -10.20
CA SER A 326 -35.80 -28.28 -9.13
C SER A 326 -35.25 -27.04 -8.42
N VAL A 327 -33.93 -26.99 -8.16
CA VAL A 327 -33.29 -25.82 -7.52
C VAL A 327 -33.29 -24.61 -8.45
N ILE A 328 -33.01 -24.83 -9.74
CA ILE A 328 -33.03 -23.77 -10.76
C ILE A 328 -34.44 -23.20 -10.93
N ASP A 329 -35.47 -24.05 -10.96
CA ASP A 329 -36.87 -23.61 -11.05
C ASP A 329 -37.29 -22.80 -9.82
N ALA A 330 -36.88 -23.22 -8.62
CA ALA A 330 -37.10 -22.46 -7.40
C ALA A 330 -36.41 -21.08 -7.46
N PHE A 331 -35.17 -21.00 -7.94
CA PHE A 331 -34.45 -19.73 -8.08
C PHE A 331 -35.05 -18.83 -9.16
N ARG A 332 -35.60 -19.40 -10.24
CA ARG A 332 -36.34 -18.65 -11.26
C ARG A 332 -37.57 -17.96 -10.65
N GLY A 333 -38.29 -18.64 -9.75
CA GLY A 333 -39.42 -18.06 -9.01
C GLY A 333 -39.04 -16.83 -8.18
N LEU A 334 -37.81 -16.78 -7.69
CA LEU A 334 -37.25 -15.64 -6.95
C LEU A 334 -36.79 -14.48 -7.85
N LYS A 335 -36.85 -14.63 -9.19
CA LYS A 335 -36.34 -13.67 -10.18
C LYS A 335 -34.88 -13.26 -9.94
N ALA A 336 -34.08 -14.18 -9.38
CA ALA A 336 -32.70 -13.95 -9.02
C ALA A 336 -31.75 -14.52 -10.07
N ASN A 337 -30.61 -13.84 -10.29
CA ASN A 337 -29.53 -14.35 -11.11
C ASN A 337 -28.76 -15.47 -10.38
N PHE A 338 -28.40 -16.53 -11.10
CA PHE A 338 -27.71 -17.68 -10.55
C PHE A 338 -26.60 -18.21 -11.47
N LEU A 339 -25.66 -18.94 -10.86
CA LEU A 339 -24.59 -19.66 -11.51
C LEU A 339 -24.83 -21.17 -11.33
N VAL A 340 -24.63 -21.94 -12.39
CA VAL A 340 -24.52 -23.40 -12.34
C VAL A 340 -23.06 -23.72 -12.59
N GLN A 341 -22.44 -24.50 -11.72
CA GLN A 341 -21.01 -24.74 -11.73
C GLN A 341 -20.71 -26.22 -11.53
N ASP A 342 -19.66 -26.71 -12.18
CA ASP A 342 -19.18 -28.07 -12.02
C ASP A 342 -18.75 -28.36 -10.57
N PHE A 343 -19.09 -29.54 -10.06
CA PHE A 343 -18.68 -29.97 -8.73
C PHE A 343 -17.38 -30.77 -8.81
N VAL A 344 -16.29 -30.14 -8.40
CA VAL A 344 -14.95 -30.75 -8.35
C VAL A 344 -14.88 -31.76 -7.19
N LYS A 345 -15.33 -33.00 -7.44
CA LYS A 345 -15.42 -34.08 -6.44
C LYS A 345 -14.06 -34.40 -5.81
N GLU A 346 -13.01 -34.36 -6.60
CA GLU A 346 -11.65 -34.71 -6.16
C GLU A 346 -11.07 -33.73 -5.15
N ALA A 347 -11.67 -32.55 -4.98
CA ALA A 347 -11.29 -31.63 -3.91
C ALA A 347 -11.75 -32.13 -2.52
N SER A 348 -12.68 -33.09 -2.45
CA SER A 348 -13.14 -33.75 -1.21
C SER A 348 -13.52 -32.78 -0.08
N GLY A 349 -14.13 -31.64 -0.41
CA GLY A 349 -14.53 -30.63 0.56
C GLY A 349 -13.36 -29.85 1.18
N GLU A 350 -12.16 -29.95 0.59
CA GLU A 350 -10.98 -29.18 0.97
C GLU A 350 -10.74 -28.06 -0.05
N ASP A 351 -10.37 -26.87 0.43
CA ASP A 351 -9.91 -25.78 -0.42
C ASP A 351 -8.60 -25.20 0.11
N ILE A 352 -7.81 -24.64 -0.80
CA ILE A 352 -6.55 -23.99 -0.47
C ILE A 352 -6.74 -22.48 -0.65
N ARG A 353 -6.54 -21.73 0.43
CA ARG A 353 -6.41 -20.28 0.37
C ARG A 353 -4.95 -19.90 0.26
N CYS A 354 -4.58 -19.28 -0.87
CA CYS A 354 -3.30 -18.62 -1.07
C CYS A 354 -3.41 -17.13 -0.73
N PHE A 355 -2.58 -16.64 0.18
CA PHE A 355 -2.46 -15.22 0.47
C PHE A 355 -1.39 -14.61 -0.44
N VAL A 356 -1.81 -13.72 -1.32
CA VAL A 356 -0.95 -13.05 -2.30
C VAL A 356 -0.72 -11.62 -1.86
N VAL A 357 0.55 -11.23 -1.73
CA VAL A 357 0.99 -9.85 -1.49
C VAL A 357 2.04 -9.51 -2.54
N ALA A 358 1.92 -8.35 -3.19
CA ALA A 358 2.91 -7.85 -4.15
C ALA A 358 3.28 -8.87 -5.27
N GLY A 359 2.29 -9.64 -5.75
CA GLY A 359 2.52 -10.66 -6.78
C GLY A 359 3.27 -11.92 -6.30
N LYS A 360 3.37 -12.15 -4.99
CA LYS A 360 3.95 -13.36 -4.40
C LYS A 360 2.94 -14.03 -3.46
N VAL A 361 2.84 -15.36 -3.51
CA VAL A 361 2.11 -16.10 -2.46
C VAL A 361 3.00 -16.15 -1.22
N VAL A 362 2.60 -15.42 -0.18
CA VAL A 362 3.35 -15.25 1.07
C VAL A 362 2.97 -16.26 2.14
N ALA A 363 1.73 -16.75 2.11
CA ALA A 363 1.25 -17.84 2.95
C ALA A 363 0.16 -18.63 2.23
N SER A 364 -0.05 -19.87 2.66
CA SER A 364 -1.14 -20.71 2.17
C SER A 364 -1.69 -21.54 3.30
N MET A 365 -3.01 -21.69 3.36
CA MET A 365 -3.66 -22.59 4.29
C MET A 365 -4.65 -23.47 3.56
N ARG A 366 -4.74 -24.72 3.99
CA ARG A 366 -5.82 -25.63 3.63
C ARG A 366 -6.94 -25.42 4.63
N ARG A 367 -8.17 -25.28 4.13
CA ARG A 367 -9.37 -25.29 4.96
C ARG A 367 -10.15 -26.57 4.68
N LYS A 368 -10.59 -27.23 5.75
CA LYS A 368 -11.40 -28.44 5.67
C LYS A 368 -12.75 -28.19 6.32
N SER A 369 -13.82 -28.66 5.70
CA SER A 369 -15.15 -28.61 6.28
C SER A 369 -15.27 -29.53 7.51
N SER A 370 -16.14 -29.18 8.45
CA SER A 370 -16.51 -30.04 9.56
C SER A 370 -17.73 -30.88 9.18
N GLY A 371 -17.60 -32.21 9.20
CA GLY A 371 -18.70 -33.14 8.90
C GLY A 371 -19.00 -33.30 7.40
N ASP A 372 -20.26 -33.62 7.05
CA ASP A 372 -20.72 -33.89 5.67
C ASP A 372 -20.96 -32.61 4.82
N ASP A 373 -20.62 -31.40 5.29
CA ASP A 373 -20.74 -30.18 4.49
C ASP A 373 -19.61 -30.12 3.46
N PHE A 374 -19.93 -29.93 2.17
CA PHE A 374 -18.92 -29.77 1.12
C PHE A 374 -18.25 -28.38 1.11
N ARG A 375 -18.72 -27.45 1.96
CA ARG A 375 -18.21 -26.07 2.06
C ARG A 375 -17.20 -25.93 3.20
N SER A 376 -16.00 -25.46 2.87
CA SER A 376 -14.84 -25.37 3.77
C SER A 376 -14.63 -24.00 4.44
N ASN A 377 -15.64 -23.13 4.47
CA ASN A 377 -15.48 -21.78 5.03
C ASN A 377 -15.19 -21.81 6.54
N LEU A 378 -14.09 -21.16 6.98
CA LEU A 378 -13.68 -21.02 8.39
C LEU A 378 -14.77 -20.51 9.33
N HIS A 379 -15.61 -19.57 8.88
CA HIS A 379 -16.71 -19.03 9.69
C HIS A 379 -17.82 -20.05 10.02
N ARG A 380 -17.75 -21.27 9.47
CA ARG A 380 -18.69 -22.38 9.72
C ARG A 380 -18.06 -23.55 10.48
N GLY A 381 -16.96 -23.32 11.20
CA GLY A 381 -16.34 -24.36 12.04
C GLY A 381 -15.32 -25.24 11.32
N GLY A 382 -14.93 -24.89 10.09
CA GLY A 382 -13.84 -25.57 9.38
C GLY A 382 -12.48 -25.35 10.04
N THR A 383 -11.58 -26.33 9.97
CA THR A 383 -10.20 -26.21 10.47
C THR A 383 -9.30 -25.56 9.42
N ALA A 384 -8.32 -24.77 9.86
CA ALA A 384 -7.26 -24.22 9.00
C ALA A 384 -5.91 -24.78 9.40
N GLU A 385 -5.20 -25.34 8.43
CA GLU A 385 -3.84 -25.85 8.59
C GLU A 385 -2.92 -25.24 7.54
N ASN A 386 -1.67 -24.99 7.89
CA ASN A 386 -0.67 -24.56 6.91
C ASN A 386 -0.46 -25.67 5.86
N VAL A 387 -0.36 -25.30 4.59
CA VAL A 387 -0.19 -26.27 3.50
C VAL A 387 0.89 -25.83 2.54
N LYS A 388 1.74 -26.76 2.11
CA LYS A 388 2.72 -26.54 1.04
C LYS A 388 2.01 -26.62 -0.32
N ILE A 389 2.05 -25.51 -1.06
CA ILE A 389 1.48 -25.43 -2.41
C ILE A 389 2.50 -25.79 -3.49
N THR A 390 2.02 -26.34 -4.59
CA THR A 390 2.83 -26.68 -5.77
C THR A 390 3.27 -25.44 -6.55
N PRO A 391 4.32 -25.52 -7.40
CA PRO A 391 4.68 -24.41 -8.30
C PRO A 391 3.56 -24.01 -9.27
N LEU A 392 2.69 -24.95 -9.66
CA LEU A 392 1.55 -24.68 -10.52
C LEU A 392 0.44 -23.90 -9.76
N GLU A 393 0.10 -24.33 -8.53
CA GLU A 393 -0.84 -23.62 -7.65
C GLU A 393 -0.36 -22.18 -7.38
N ARG A 394 0.93 -22.02 -7.03
CA ARG A 394 1.53 -20.70 -6.77
C ARG A 394 1.43 -19.77 -7.98
N ARG A 395 1.82 -20.26 -9.17
CA ARG A 395 1.74 -19.46 -10.41
C ARG A 395 0.30 -19.10 -10.75
N THR A 396 -0.64 -20.01 -10.55
CA THR A 396 -2.06 -19.80 -10.82
C THR A 396 -2.64 -18.75 -9.87
N ALA A 397 -2.33 -18.82 -8.58
CA ALA A 397 -2.77 -17.84 -7.59
C ALA A 397 -2.23 -16.43 -7.86
N VAL A 398 -0.94 -16.31 -8.18
CA VAL A 398 -0.32 -15.03 -8.56
C VAL A 398 -0.96 -14.48 -9.84
N LYS A 399 -1.16 -15.32 -10.86
CA LYS A 399 -1.80 -14.91 -12.12
C LYS A 399 -3.23 -14.43 -11.90
N ALA A 400 -3.99 -15.08 -11.02
CA ALA A 400 -5.34 -14.67 -10.64
C ALA A 400 -5.34 -13.29 -9.94
N ALA A 401 -4.53 -13.09 -8.90
CA ALA A 401 -4.43 -11.80 -8.23
C ALA A 401 -4.02 -10.66 -9.19
N LYS A 402 -3.08 -10.94 -10.11
CA LYS A 402 -2.63 -10.00 -11.14
C LYS A 402 -3.73 -9.68 -12.17
N ALA A 403 -4.59 -10.64 -12.53
CA ALA A 403 -5.70 -10.42 -13.46
C ALA A 403 -6.68 -9.35 -12.95
N PHE A 404 -6.82 -9.21 -11.63
CA PHE A 404 -7.64 -8.20 -10.98
C PHE A 404 -6.85 -6.95 -10.54
N ASN A 405 -5.55 -6.87 -10.84
CA ASN A 405 -4.65 -5.81 -10.38
C ASN A 405 -4.70 -5.61 -8.84
N LEU A 406 -4.71 -6.72 -8.08
CA LEU A 406 -4.74 -6.70 -6.62
C LEU A 406 -3.33 -6.84 -6.05
N GLY A 407 -2.90 -5.87 -5.25
CA GLY A 407 -1.67 -5.91 -4.46
C GLY A 407 -1.77 -6.79 -3.21
N LEU A 408 -2.99 -7.02 -2.71
CA LEU A 408 -3.34 -7.91 -1.60
C LEU A 408 -4.54 -8.78 -2.00
N ALA A 409 -4.41 -10.10 -2.01
CA ALA A 409 -5.54 -10.97 -2.35
C ALA A 409 -5.52 -12.30 -1.59
N GLY A 410 -6.69 -12.79 -1.21
CA GLY A 410 -6.90 -14.18 -0.84
C GLY A 410 -7.44 -14.93 -2.04
N VAL A 411 -6.67 -15.86 -2.59
CA VAL A 411 -7.07 -16.66 -3.75
C VAL A 411 -7.42 -18.07 -3.29
N ASP A 412 -8.68 -18.43 -3.43
CA ASP A 412 -9.21 -19.74 -3.04
C ASP A 412 -9.18 -20.66 -4.26
N LEU A 413 -8.58 -21.84 -4.11
CA LEU A 413 -8.44 -22.82 -5.18
C LEU A 413 -8.78 -24.23 -4.72
N LEU A 414 -9.27 -25.02 -5.68
CA LEU A 414 -9.51 -26.45 -5.56
C LEU A 414 -8.42 -27.20 -6.33
N ARG A 415 -7.97 -28.32 -5.77
CA ARG A 415 -7.12 -29.28 -6.48
C ARG A 415 -8.02 -30.14 -7.36
N SER A 416 -7.73 -30.18 -8.65
CA SER A 416 -8.40 -31.06 -9.60
C SER A 416 -7.39 -31.88 -10.41
N ASN A 417 -7.86 -32.94 -11.05
CA ASN A 417 -6.99 -33.85 -11.81
C ASN A 417 -6.29 -33.17 -12.99
N ASP A 418 -6.88 -32.10 -13.54
CA ASP A 418 -6.32 -31.31 -14.66
C ASP A 418 -5.69 -29.98 -14.20
N GLY A 419 -5.41 -29.83 -12.90
CA GLY A 419 -4.67 -28.70 -12.32
C GLY A 419 -5.45 -27.92 -11.25
N PRO A 420 -4.95 -26.77 -10.79
CA PRO A 420 -5.66 -25.95 -9.81
C PRO A 420 -6.82 -25.17 -10.47
N LYS A 421 -7.99 -25.18 -9.81
CA LYS A 421 -9.18 -24.42 -10.23
C LYS A 421 -9.45 -23.29 -9.25
N ILE A 422 -9.45 -22.05 -9.73
CA ILE A 422 -9.78 -20.88 -8.90
C ILE A 422 -11.27 -20.87 -8.60
N LEU A 423 -11.60 -20.81 -7.32
CA LEU A 423 -12.97 -20.72 -6.81
C LEU A 423 -13.37 -19.27 -6.55
N GLU A 424 -12.49 -18.48 -5.93
CA GLU A 424 -12.75 -17.08 -5.57
C GLU A 424 -11.43 -16.28 -5.49
N VAL A 425 -11.49 -15.00 -5.83
CA VAL A 425 -10.42 -14.02 -5.54
C VAL A 425 -10.98 -12.94 -4.63
N ASN A 426 -10.59 -12.97 -3.36
CA ASN A 426 -11.03 -12.02 -2.34
C ASN A 426 -10.05 -10.85 -2.24
N SER A 427 -10.52 -9.64 -2.54
CA SER A 427 -9.76 -8.38 -2.51
C SER A 427 -9.62 -7.74 -1.12
N SER A 428 -10.25 -8.32 -0.08
CA SER A 428 -10.08 -7.88 1.31
C SER A 428 -10.02 -9.11 2.25
N PRO A 429 -9.01 -9.98 2.08
CA PRO A 429 -8.89 -11.22 2.84
C PRO A 429 -8.64 -10.93 4.34
N GLY A 430 -9.19 -11.76 5.22
CA GLY A 430 -8.89 -11.68 6.66
C GLY A 430 -7.49 -12.22 6.99
N PHE A 431 -6.84 -11.64 7.98
CA PHE A 431 -5.48 -12.02 8.42
C PHE A 431 -5.50 -13.12 9.49
N GLU A 432 -6.45 -13.08 10.42
CA GLU A 432 -6.47 -13.88 11.66
C GLU A 432 -6.23 -15.38 11.44
N GLY A 433 -7.07 -16.05 10.65
CA GLY A 433 -6.96 -17.49 10.46
C GLY A 433 -5.67 -17.92 9.76
N ILE A 434 -5.17 -17.12 8.82
CA ILE A 434 -3.97 -17.47 8.04
C ILE A 434 -2.68 -17.10 8.78
N GLU A 435 -2.65 -16.02 9.56
CA GLU A 435 -1.52 -15.71 10.46
C GLU A 435 -1.47 -16.74 11.60
N ALA A 436 -2.61 -17.17 12.14
CA ALA A 436 -2.67 -18.23 13.14
C ALA A 436 -2.12 -19.57 12.62
N ALA A 437 -2.43 -19.93 11.37
CA ALA A 437 -1.97 -21.17 10.74
C ALA A 437 -0.50 -21.10 10.28
N SER A 438 -0.09 -20.00 9.66
CA SER A 438 1.26 -19.85 9.09
C SER A 438 2.31 -19.35 10.09
N LYS A 439 1.88 -18.70 11.19
CA LYS A 439 2.74 -17.98 12.15
C LYS A 439 3.57 -16.86 11.52
N MET A 440 3.21 -16.40 10.33
CA MET A 440 3.91 -15.32 9.62
C MET A 440 3.26 -13.97 9.90
N ASN A 441 4.08 -12.90 9.92
CA ASN A 441 3.59 -11.53 9.91
C ASN A 441 3.21 -11.13 8.47
N LEU A 442 1.92 -11.24 8.13
CA LEU A 442 1.41 -10.92 6.79
C LEU A 442 1.09 -9.43 6.66
N ALA A 443 0.69 -8.77 7.75
CA ALA A 443 0.58 -7.32 7.79
C ALA A 443 1.94 -6.67 7.47
N GLY A 444 3.02 -7.14 8.09
CA GLY A 444 4.37 -6.64 7.83
C GLY A 444 4.78 -6.76 6.37
N GLN A 445 4.51 -7.89 5.72
CA GLN A 445 4.80 -8.07 4.29
C GLN A 445 3.97 -7.13 3.39
N LEU A 446 2.76 -6.77 3.81
CA LEU A 446 1.97 -5.74 3.12
C LEU A 446 2.62 -4.35 3.30
N PHE A 447 3.10 -4.04 4.50
CA PHE A 447 3.80 -2.77 4.75
C PHE A 447 5.13 -2.67 4.00
N ASP A 448 5.91 -3.74 3.91
CA ASP A 448 7.13 -3.78 3.08
C ASP A 448 6.82 -3.40 1.62
N HIS A 449 5.71 -3.92 1.08
CA HIS A 449 5.24 -3.57 -0.25
C HIS A 449 4.77 -2.11 -0.35
N ILE A 450 3.99 -1.64 0.63
CA ILE A 450 3.50 -0.26 0.67
C ILE A 450 4.67 0.73 0.66
N GLU A 451 5.63 0.53 1.57
CA GLU A 451 6.83 1.35 1.70
C GLU A 451 7.63 1.37 0.40
N GLU A 452 7.78 0.23 -0.28
CA GLU A 452 8.47 0.16 -1.57
C GLU A 452 7.75 0.97 -2.66
N GLN A 453 6.42 0.94 -2.70
CA GLN A 453 5.63 1.63 -3.74
C GLN A 453 5.58 3.15 -3.56
N VAL A 454 5.64 3.64 -2.32
CA VAL A 454 5.59 5.08 -2.02
C VAL A 454 6.98 5.73 -1.90
N ARG A 455 8.06 4.98 -2.17
CA ARG A 455 9.41 5.53 -2.32
C ARG A 455 9.47 6.51 -3.50
N PRO A 456 10.35 7.52 -3.45
CA PRO A 456 10.55 8.45 -4.57
C PRO A 456 10.75 7.69 -5.89
N ALA A 457 9.93 8.04 -6.87
CA ALA A 457 10.05 7.47 -8.19
C ALA A 457 11.37 7.92 -8.82
N PRO A 458 12.22 7.01 -9.29
CA PRO A 458 13.46 7.39 -9.94
C PRO A 458 13.20 8.20 -11.22
N LEU A 459 14.01 9.23 -11.47
CA LEU A 459 14.01 9.96 -12.75
C LEU A 459 14.16 8.98 -13.92
N LYS A 460 13.19 8.94 -14.84
CA LYS A 460 13.40 8.25 -16.12
C LYS A 460 14.56 8.95 -16.85
N PRO A 461 15.62 8.25 -17.25
CA PRO A 461 16.71 8.88 -17.98
C PRO A 461 16.15 9.55 -19.24
N LYS A 462 16.52 10.81 -19.50
CA LYS A 462 16.21 11.46 -20.78
C LYS A 462 16.71 10.54 -21.88
N ARG A 463 15.81 10.05 -22.75
CA ARG A 463 16.21 9.39 -24.00
C ARG A 463 17.18 10.35 -24.68
N ARG A 464 18.44 9.94 -24.88
CA ARG A 464 19.41 10.68 -25.70
C ARG A 464 18.68 11.00 -27.00
N LYS A 465 18.45 12.29 -27.27
CA LYS A 465 18.09 12.72 -28.62
C LYS A 465 19.29 12.34 -29.48
N THR A 466 19.17 11.25 -30.24
CA THR A 466 20.05 11.01 -31.37
C THR A 466 19.87 12.21 -32.29
N SER A 467 20.87 13.08 -32.35
CA SER A 467 21.00 14.05 -33.43
C SER A 467 20.94 13.27 -34.74
N LYS A 468 19.90 13.52 -35.53
CA LYS A 468 19.88 13.12 -36.94
C LYS A 468 20.69 14.12 -37.73
#